data_AF-A0A1I1EJE8-F1
#
_entry.id   AF-A0A1I1EJE8-F1
#
_cell.length_a   1.000
_cell.length_b   1.000
_cell.length_c   1.000
_cell.angle_alpha   90.00
_cell.angle_beta   90.00
_cell.angle_gamma   90.00
#
_symmetry.space_group_name_H-M   'P 1'
#
loop_
_entity.id
_entity.type
_entity.pdbx_description
1 polymer ?
#
loop_
_entity_poly.entity_id
_entity_poly.type
_entity_poly.pdbx_seq_one_letter_code
_entity_poly.pdbx_strand_id
1 'polypeptide(L)'
;MFAAQHGMHWVNLGLQAGHNKSTTSEDSLNRHGFFIGAAAQSNADPPADLSTTAADLATNAHLGARVAMVARQLACGRALLS
;
A
#
# COMPACT_ATOMS: atom_id res chain seq x y z
N MET A 1 4.63 1.72 -15.97
CA MET A 1 5.93 1.70 -16.68
C MET A 1 7.01 0.97 -15.88
N PHE A 2 7.32 1.39 -14.64
CA PHE A 2 8.46 0.87 -13.87
C PHE A 2 8.47 -0.64 -13.60
N ALA A 3 7.39 -1.27 -13.16
CA ALA A 3 7.39 -2.74 -13.04
C ALA A 3 7.51 -3.42 -14.41
N ALA A 4 6.79 -2.91 -15.41
CA ALA A 4 6.73 -3.49 -16.75
C ALA A 4 8.09 -3.51 -17.46
N GLN A 5 8.92 -2.46 -17.31
CA GLN A 5 10.26 -2.41 -17.92
C GLN A 5 11.20 -3.52 -17.40
N HIS A 6 10.88 -4.09 -16.24
CA HIS A 6 11.62 -5.21 -15.62
C HIS A 6 10.87 -6.55 -15.74
N GLY A 7 9.80 -6.63 -16.54
CA GLY A 7 8.99 -7.84 -16.66
C GLY A 7 8.22 -8.21 -15.38
N MET A 8 8.03 -7.27 -14.45
CA MET A 8 7.32 -7.48 -13.19
C MET A 8 5.85 -7.05 -13.27
N HIS A 9 5.04 -7.60 -12.36
CA HIS A 9 3.67 -7.13 -12.13
C HIS A 9 3.62 -6.08 -11.01
N TRP A 10 2.87 -5.00 -11.25
CA TRP A 10 2.62 -3.98 -10.22
C TRP A 10 1.38 -4.33 -9.40
N VAL A 11 1.53 -4.44 -8.08
CA VAL A 11 0.40 -4.63 -7.16
C VAL A 11 0.03 -3.28 -6.55
N ASN A 12 -1.17 -2.81 -6.88
CA ASN A 12 -1.72 -1.55 -6.36
C ASN A 12 -2.20 -1.68 -4.91
N LEU A 13 -2.48 -0.54 -4.25
CA LEU A 13 -2.92 -0.52 -2.85
C LEU A 13 -4.24 -1.25 -2.63
N GLY A 14 -5.18 -1.16 -3.59
CA GLY A 14 -6.46 -1.84 -3.50
C GLY A 14 -7.44 -1.23 -2.48
N LEU A 15 -7.13 -0.05 -1.94
CA LEU A 15 -7.99 0.71 -1.03
C LEU A 15 -8.52 1.98 -1.70
N GLN A 16 -9.71 2.39 -1.30
CA GLN A 16 -10.23 3.73 -1.60
C GLN A 16 -9.50 4.78 -0.76
N ALA A 17 -9.65 6.07 -1.09
CA ALA A 17 -9.15 7.13 -0.24
C ALA A 17 -9.88 7.12 1.11
N GLY A 18 -9.10 7.10 2.20
CA GLY A 18 -9.59 6.91 3.55
C GLY A 18 -10.08 8.18 4.23
N HIS A 19 -9.36 9.29 4.07
CA HIS A 19 -9.66 10.56 4.73
C HIS A 19 -9.90 11.69 3.73
N ASN A 20 -10.99 11.59 2.97
CA ASN A 20 -11.36 12.59 1.96
C ASN A 20 -12.78 13.15 2.12
N LYS A 21 -13.42 12.90 3.27
CA LYS A 21 -14.76 13.39 3.61
C LYS A 21 -14.78 13.89 5.05
N SER A 22 -15.65 14.84 5.35
CA SER A 22 -15.84 15.37 6.72
C SER A 22 -16.29 14.32 7.75
N THR A 23 -16.79 13.17 7.29
CA THR A 23 -17.22 12.05 8.13
C THR A 23 -16.15 11.00 8.37
N THR A 24 -14.94 11.16 7.81
CA THR A 24 -13.81 10.23 7.96
C THR A 24 -12.77 10.77 8.94
N SER A 25 -11.88 9.91 9.45
CA SER A 25 -10.80 10.30 10.37
C SER A 25 -9.43 10.15 9.72
N GLU A 26 -8.43 10.89 10.20
CA GLU A 26 -7.00 10.70 9.87
C GLU A 26 -6.50 9.29 10.22
N ASP A 27 -7.20 8.58 11.12
CA ASP A 27 -6.90 7.19 11.47
C ASP A 27 -7.33 6.17 10.40
N SER A 28 -7.96 6.62 9.33
CA SER A 28 -8.46 5.74 8.26
C SER A 28 -7.32 5.16 7.44
N LEU A 29 -7.44 3.89 7.04
CA LEU A 29 -6.52 3.31 6.06
C LEU A 29 -6.52 4.12 4.76
N ASN A 30 -5.35 4.28 4.16
CA ASN A 30 -5.16 5.14 2.99
C ASN A 30 -5.65 6.58 3.21
N ARG A 31 -5.40 7.15 4.39
CA ARG A 31 -5.74 8.55 4.72
C ARG A 31 -5.28 9.55 3.65
N HIS A 32 -4.14 9.28 3.01
CA HIS A 32 -3.56 10.13 1.96
C HIS A 32 -4.16 9.93 0.57
N GLY A 33 -5.02 8.94 0.34
CA GLY A 33 -5.67 8.72 -0.95
C GLY A 33 -4.73 8.29 -2.08
N PHE A 34 -3.67 7.54 -1.77
CA PHE A 34 -2.78 6.98 -2.78
C PHE A 34 -3.34 5.67 -3.35
N PHE A 35 -3.07 5.40 -4.63
CA PHE A 35 -3.60 4.20 -5.31
C PHE A 35 -2.50 3.29 -5.85
N ILE A 36 -1.36 3.86 -6.24
CA ILE A 36 -0.24 3.09 -6.80
C ILE A 36 0.57 2.37 -5.71
N GLY A 37 0.46 2.77 -4.45
CA GLY A 37 1.15 2.17 -3.32
C GLY A 37 0.66 2.79 -2.01
N ALA A 38 1.31 2.46 -0.91
CA ALA A 38 1.10 3.11 0.38
C ALA A 38 1.99 4.36 0.48
N ALA A 39 1.53 5.36 1.22
CA ALA A 39 2.26 6.59 1.48
C ALA A 39 2.14 6.95 2.96
N ALA A 40 3.09 7.74 3.44
CA ALA A 40 3.10 8.37 4.75
C ALA A 40 3.61 9.79 4.58
N GLN A 41 3.20 10.70 5.46
CA GLN A 41 3.71 12.07 5.49
C GLN A 41 4.57 12.28 6.73
N SER A 42 5.72 12.93 6.54
CA SER A 42 6.62 13.37 7.60
C SER A 42 6.96 14.85 7.41
N ASN A 43 7.14 15.57 8.52
CA ASN A 43 7.75 16.90 8.47
C ASN A 43 9.27 16.75 8.22
N ALA A 44 9.92 17.79 7.70
CA ALA A 44 11.34 17.71 7.30
C ALA A 44 12.31 17.70 8.50
N ASP A 45 11.91 18.30 9.62
CA ASP A 45 12.78 18.55 10.77
C ASP A 45 12.78 17.45 11.86
N PRO A 46 11.65 16.80 12.21
CA PRO A 46 11.67 15.76 13.24
C PRO A 46 12.25 14.43 12.73
N PRO A 47 12.82 13.60 13.63
CA PRO A 47 13.32 12.28 13.28
C PRO A 47 12.20 11.36 12.74
N ALA A 48 12.58 10.44 11.86
CA ALA A 48 11.65 9.56 11.14
C ALA A 48 10.73 8.73 12.07
N ASP A 49 11.26 8.31 13.22
CA ASP A 49 10.54 7.51 14.22
C ASP A 49 9.32 8.24 14.81
N LEU A 50 9.30 9.57 14.73
CA LEU A 50 8.18 10.41 15.19
C LEU A 50 7.19 10.79 14.09
N SER A 51 7.48 10.43 12.84
CA SER A 51 6.76 10.97 11.68
C SER A 51 5.73 10.03 11.08
N THR A 52 5.76 8.73 11.39
CA THR A 52 4.82 7.77 10.80
C THR A 52 3.63 7.52 11.72
N THR A 53 2.41 7.68 11.22
CA THR A 53 1.19 7.44 12.02
C THR A 53 0.81 5.96 12.07
N ALA A 54 -0.04 5.57 13.02
CA ALA A 54 -0.59 4.21 13.09
C ALA A 54 -1.38 3.83 11.82
N ALA A 55 -2.12 4.78 11.24
CA ALA A 55 -2.84 4.58 9.98
C ALA A 55 -1.90 4.32 8.80
N ASP A 56 -0.77 5.02 8.74
CA ASP A 56 0.25 4.81 7.72
C ASP A 56 0.88 3.41 7.86
N LEU A 57 1.25 3.02 9.08
CA LEU A 57 1.78 1.67 9.36
C LEU A 57 0.78 0.58 8.97
N ALA A 58 -0.50 0.75 9.32
CA ALA A 58 -1.55 -0.20 8.97
C ALA A 58 -1.80 -0.26 7.45
N THR A 59 -1.72 0.88 6.75
CA THR A 59 -1.83 0.95 5.28
C THR A 59 -0.66 0.24 4.59
N ASN A 60 0.56 0.41 5.12
CA ASN A 60 1.75 -0.30 4.65
C ASN A 60 1.64 -1.81 4.87
N ALA A 61 1.20 -2.23 6.06
CA ALA A 61 0.98 -3.64 6.37
C ALA A 61 -0.08 -4.27 5.44
N HIS A 62 -1.17 -3.53 5.16
CA HIS A 62 -2.20 -3.94 4.20
C HIS A 62 -1.60 -4.18 2.80
N LEU A 63 -0.81 -3.23 2.29
CA LEU A 63 -0.14 -3.40 0.99
C LEU A 63 0.78 -4.62 0.99
N GLY A 64 1.59 -4.81 2.03
CA GLY A 64 2.47 -5.98 2.17
C GLY A 64 1.71 -7.31 2.11
N ALA A 65 0.61 -7.42 2.86
CA ALA A 65 -0.25 -8.61 2.83
C ALA A 65 -0.85 -8.84 1.44
N ARG A 66 -1.28 -7.78 0.75
CA ARG A 66 -1.82 -7.85 -0.61
C ARG A 66 -0.77 -8.30 -1.63
N VAL A 67 0.45 -7.77 -1.56
CA VAL A 67 1.58 -8.19 -2.41
C VAL A 67 1.86 -9.68 -2.21
N ALA A 68 1.95 -10.15 -0.96
CA ALA A 68 2.16 -11.55 -0.64
C ALA A 68 1.05 -12.46 -1.19
N MET A 69 -0.21 -12.03 -1.07
CA MET A 69 -1.35 -12.76 -1.61
C MET A 69 -1.29 -12.89 -3.14
N VAL A 70 -1.01 -11.80 -3.87
CA VAL A 70 -0.92 -11.83 -5.34
C VAL A 70 0.25 -12.69 -5.79
N ALA A 71 1.41 -12.58 -5.14
CA ALA A 71 2.57 -13.43 -5.42
C ALA A 71 2.23 -14.92 -5.24
N ARG A 72 1.51 -15.27 -4.16
CA ARG A 72 1.04 -16.64 -3.92
C ARG A 72 0.07 -17.11 -5.01
N GLN A 73 -0.90 -16.28 -5.40
CA GLN A 73 -1.86 -16.62 -6.47
C GLN A 73 -1.14 -16.95 -7.79
N LEU A 74 -0.16 -16.12 -8.18
CA LEU A 74 0.62 -16.34 -9.40
C LEU A 74 1.48 -17.62 -9.32
N ALA A 75 2.11 -17.89 -8.17
CA ALA A 75 2.90 -19.09 -7.95
C ALA A 75 2.05 -20.36 -8.02
N CYS A 76 0.90 -20.38 -7.32
CA CYS A 76 -0.04 -21.49 -7.36
C CYS A 76 -0.61 -21.71 -8.77
N GLY A 77 -1.00 -20.63 -9.47
CA GLY A 77 -1.51 -20.71 -10.84
C GLY A 77 -0.49 -21.33 -11.79
N ARG A 78 0.80 -20.96 -11.67
CA ARG A 78 1.87 -21.57 -12.46
C ARG A 78 2.02 -23.07 -12.21
N ALA A 79 1.93 -23.51 -10.95
CA ALA A 79 2.04 -24.92 -10.60
C ALA A 79 0.87 -25.79 -11.07
N LEU A 80 -0.30 -25.19 -11.30
CA LEU A 80 -1.47 -25.90 -11.85
C LEU A 80 -1.45 -26.00 -13.39
N LEU A 81 -0.67 -25.14 -14.05
CA LEU A 81 -0.55 -25.10 -15.52
C LEU A 81 0.66 -25.89 -16.04
N SER A 82 1.56 -26.32 -15.15
CA SER A 82 2.72 -27.17 -15.44
C SER A 82 2.38 -28.65 -15.30
#